data_AF-A0A914L399-F1
#
_entry.id   AF-A0A914L399-F1
#
_cell.length_a   1.000
_cell.length_b   1.000
_cell.length_c   1.000
_cell.angle_alpha   90.00
_cell.angle_beta   90.00
_cell.angle_gamma   90.00
#
_symmetry.space_group_name_H-M   'P 1'
#
loop_
_entity.id
_entity.type
_entity.pdbx_description
1 polymer ?
#
loop_
_entity_poly.entity_id
_entity_poly.type
_entity_poly.pdbx_seq_one_letter_code
_entity_poly.pdbx_strand_id
1 'polypeptide(L)'
;MFIFPLPNISIGDLLFFYKAKTTQQKNKDDDNQMREAISAVSFDYGNAFHVGIIVDEQKGRVIHAAKDGVVVQNIEDALKDLSPEYAELCHVELKSEWKRAAVSWALKQLGSGYNDLFSPDCINSEGKRAFYCCQLAVKSYAETNDQNKGLSPFPKHELNFLDSKGELLQFWLDYYRKLSPQNPHPPQGQPGSHPSTNTIAVEYQIRDLSSDMRIIRTGRKSRKLWPYTESADTV
;
A
#
# COMPACT_ATOMS: atom_id res chain seq x y z
N MET A 1 -6.12 -20.74 -12.05
CA MET A 1 -6.20 -19.98 -13.29
C MET A 1 -7.35 -19.00 -13.13
N PHE A 2 -7.06 -17.73 -13.03
CA PHE A 2 -8.08 -16.68 -13.00
C PHE A 2 -8.60 -16.47 -14.42
N ILE A 3 -9.91 -16.28 -14.55
CA ILE A 3 -10.53 -15.95 -15.84
C ILE A 3 -10.77 -14.44 -15.81
N PHE A 4 -10.11 -13.72 -16.73
CA PHE A 4 -10.27 -12.28 -16.90
C PHE A 4 -11.23 -11.95 -18.05
N PRO A 5 -11.97 -10.83 -17.98
CA PRO A 5 -11.94 -9.84 -16.90
C PRO A 5 -12.63 -10.34 -15.62
N LEU A 6 -12.03 -10.04 -14.46
CA LEU A 6 -12.73 -10.23 -13.19
C LEU A 6 -13.91 -9.25 -13.16
N PRO A 7 -15.12 -9.66 -12.75
CA PRO A 7 -16.23 -8.71 -12.62
C PRO A 7 -15.85 -7.60 -11.63
N ASN A 8 -16.11 -6.35 -12.01
CA ASN A 8 -15.88 -5.13 -11.20
C ASN A 8 -14.41 -4.73 -10.97
N ILE A 9 -13.50 -5.08 -11.90
CA ILE A 9 -12.16 -4.48 -11.95
C ILE A 9 -12.11 -3.33 -12.95
N SER A 10 -11.54 -2.21 -12.55
CA SER A 10 -11.33 -1.04 -13.41
C SER A 10 -9.88 -0.57 -13.41
N ILE A 11 -9.43 0.00 -14.52
CA ILE A 11 -8.17 0.73 -14.59
C ILE A 11 -8.10 1.79 -13.49
N GLY A 12 -6.97 1.82 -12.78
CA GLY A 12 -6.78 2.68 -11.61
C GLY A 12 -7.53 2.23 -10.37
N ASP A 13 -7.98 0.98 -10.29
CA ASP A 13 -8.30 0.37 -8.99
C ASP A 13 -7.02 -0.07 -8.29
N LEU A 14 -7.09 -0.27 -6.97
CA LEU A 14 -5.95 -0.69 -6.16
C LEU A 14 -6.08 -2.16 -5.77
N LEU A 15 -4.99 -2.91 -5.88
CA LEU A 15 -4.89 -4.29 -5.41
C LEU A 15 -3.99 -4.34 -4.19
N PHE A 16 -4.57 -4.63 -3.03
CA PHE A 16 -3.86 -4.74 -1.76
C PHE A 16 -3.58 -6.21 -1.42
N PHE A 17 -2.41 -6.47 -0.85
CA PHE A 17 -1.94 -7.80 -0.50
C PHE A 17 -1.68 -7.92 1.00
N TYR A 18 -2.17 -8.99 1.60
CA TYR A 18 -2.23 -9.16 3.06
C TYR A 18 -1.60 -10.48 3.51
N LYS A 19 -1.07 -10.50 4.74
CA LYS A 19 -0.77 -11.74 5.50
C LYS A 19 -1.93 -12.06 6.44
N ALA A 20 -1.98 -13.20 7.13
CA ALA A 20 -2.85 -13.33 8.31
C ALA A 20 -2.11 -12.83 9.55
N LYS A 21 -2.89 -12.38 10.54
CA LYS A 21 -2.37 -11.88 11.82
C LYS A 21 -1.73 -12.98 12.70
N THR A 22 -1.73 -14.25 12.27
CA THR A 22 -1.49 -15.41 13.16
C THR A 22 -0.24 -16.23 12.86
N THR A 23 0.53 -15.93 11.82
CA THR A 23 1.59 -16.86 11.39
C THR A 23 2.97 -16.32 11.75
N GLN A 24 3.47 -16.64 12.95
CA GLN A 24 4.92 -16.57 13.20
C GLN A 24 5.60 -17.70 12.43
N GLN A 25 6.21 -17.39 11.28
CA GLN A 25 7.02 -18.37 10.55
C GLN A 25 8.40 -18.51 11.19
N LYS A 26 8.87 -19.75 11.38
CA LYS A 26 10.08 -20.08 12.15
C LYS A 26 11.40 -20.03 11.36
N ASN A 27 11.39 -19.68 10.08
CA ASN A 27 12.59 -19.46 9.27
C ASN A 27 12.29 -18.31 8.31
N LYS A 28 12.98 -17.18 8.44
CA LYS A 28 12.69 -15.98 7.66
C LYS A 28 13.94 -15.53 6.92
N ASP A 29 13.84 -15.51 5.61
CA ASP A 29 14.69 -14.65 4.77
C ASP A 29 14.40 -13.17 5.06
N ASP A 30 15.29 -12.28 4.62
CA ASP A 30 15.21 -10.83 4.88
C ASP A 30 13.90 -10.21 4.36
N ASP A 31 13.36 -10.73 3.26
CA ASP A 31 12.12 -10.23 2.64
C ASP A 31 10.89 -10.52 3.50
N ASN A 32 10.81 -11.71 4.10
CA ASN A 32 9.74 -12.03 5.03
C ASN A 32 9.84 -11.22 6.33
N GLN A 33 11.06 -10.95 6.82
CA GLN A 33 11.25 -10.10 7.99
C GLN A 33 10.79 -8.66 7.72
N MET A 34 11.10 -8.10 6.53
CA MET A 34 10.63 -6.77 6.16
C MET A 34 9.10 -6.69 6.10
N ARG A 35 8.45 -7.66 5.45
CA ARG A 35 6.97 -7.70 5.33
C ARG A 35 6.28 -7.77 6.69
N GLU A 36 6.85 -8.52 7.62
CA GLU A 36 6.34 -8.58 8.99
C GLU A 36 6.57 -7.29 9.76
N ALA A 37 7.74 -6.65 9.61
CA ALA A 37 8.01 -5.36 10.25
C ALA A 37 7.04 -4.27 9.74
N ILE A 38 6.75 -4.25 8.43
CA ILE A 38 5.71 -3.40 7.83
C ILE A 38 4.33 -3.72 8.43
N SER A 39 3.97 -4.99 8.54
CA SER A 39 2.66 -5.38 9.09
C SER A 39 2.54 -5.12 10.59
N ALA A 40 3.66 -5.15 11.32
CA ALA A 40 3.69 -4.94 12.76
C ALA A 40 3.35 -3.49 13.11
N VAL A 41 3.82 -2.51 12.35
CA VAL A 41 3.61 -1.08 12.64
C VAL A 41 2.20 -0.58 12.30
N SER A 42 1.34 -1.41 11.71
CA SER A 42 -0.02 -1.04 11.27
C SER A 42 -1.14 -1.47 12.22
N PHE A 43 -0.86 -1.49 13.53
CA PHE A 43 -1.68 -2.04 14.62
C PHE A 43 -3.20 -1.83 14.49
N ASP A 44 -3.63 -0.67 13.99
CA ASP A 44 -5.04 -0.28 13.94
C ASP A 44 -5.71 -0.44 12.57
N TYR A 45 -4.94 -0.73 11.52
CA TYR A 45 -5.38 -0.43 10.15
C TYR A 45 -5.41 -1.61 9.17
N GLY A 46 -5.09 -2.80 9.67
CA GLY A 46 -5.00 -4.02 8.87
C GLY A 46 -3.57 -4.52 8.78
N ASN A 47 -3.32 -5.48 7.91
CA ASN A 47 -2.03 -6.13 7.71
C ASN A 47 -1.69 -6.23 6.22
N ALA A 48 -2.05 -5.17 5.48
CA ALA A 48 -1.62 -4.99 4.11
C ALA A 48 -0.12 -4.70 4.13
N PHE A 49 0.66 -5.47 3.37
CA PHE A 49 2.10 -5.27 3.25
C PHE A 49 2.51 -4.79 1.86
N HIS A 50 1.61 -4.87 0.87
CA HIS A 50 1.87 -4.44 -0.50
C HIS A 50 0.62 -3.87 -1.16
N VAL A 51 0.83 -3.01 -2.16
CA VAL A 51 -0.23 -2.46 -3.01
C VAL A 51 0.25 -2.32 -4.45
N GLY A 52 -0.64 -2.49 -5.41
CA GLY A 52 -0.44 -2.14 -6.81
C GLY A 52 -1.65 -1.45 -7.42
N ILE A 53 -1.48 -0.86 -8.60
CA ILE A 53 -2.54 -0.16 -9.36
C ILE A 53 -2.89 -1.01 -10.58
N ILE A 54 -4.18 -1.25 -10.83
CA ILE A 54 -4.64 -1.94 -12.03
C ILE A 54 -4.36 -1.08 -13.26
N VAL A 55 -3.64 -1.62 -14.24
CA VAL A 55 -3.31 -0.92 -15.49
C VAL A 55 -4.00 -1.51 -16.71
N ASP A 56 -4.51 -2.73 -16.59
CA ASP A 56 -5.23 -3.44 -17.67
C ASP A 56 -6.24 -4.40 -17.06
N GLU A 57 -7.50 -4.00 -17.03
CA GLU A 57 -8.64 -4.76 -16.50
C GLU A 57 -8.96 -6.02 -17.33
N GLN A 58 -8.65 -5.99 -18.64
CA GLN A 58 -8.92 -7.12 -19.54
C GLN A 58 -7.88 -8.22 -19.39
N LYS A 59 -6.61 -7.85 -19.23
CA LYS A 59 -5.50 -8.79 -19.07
C LYS A 59 -5.15 -9.08 -17.61
N GLY A 60 -5.78 -8.37 -16.67
CA GLY A 60 -5.46 -8.51 -15.25
C GLY A 60 -4.03 -8.11 -14.94
N ARG A 61 -3.59 -6.94 -15.41
CA ARG A 61 -2.22 -6.44 -15.15
C ARG A 61 -2.22 -5.35 -14.09
N VAL A 62 -1.18 -5.38 -13.28
CA VAL A 62 -0.94 -4.46 -12.17
C VAL A 62 0.44 -3.82 -12.33
N ILE A 63 0.53 -2.51 -12.07
CA ILE A 63 1.81 -1.83 -11.86
C ILE A 63 2.04 -1.65 -10.36
N HIS A 64 3.25 -1.91 -9.91
CA HIS A 64 3.64 -1.78 -8.50
C HIS A 64 5.16 -1.65 -8.39
N ALA A 65 5.65 -1.11 -7.28
CA ALA A 65 7.07 -1.15 -6.96
C ALA A 65 7.37 -2.44 -6.18
N ALA A 66 8.08 -3.36 -6.83
CA ALA A 66 8.62 -4.59 -6.24
C ALA A 66 10.08 -4.38 -5.82
N LYS A 67 10.71 -5.41 -5.26
CA LYS A 67 12.12 -5.37 -4.82
C LYS A 67 13.09 -4.95 -5.92
N ASP A 68 12.83 -5.37 -7.16
CA ASP A 68 13.64 -5.04 -8.33
C ASP A 68 13.23 -3.71 -9.00
N GLY A 69 12.31 -2.96 -8.38
CA GLY A 69 11.84 -1.66 -8.84
C GLY A 69 10.41 -1.66 -9.37
N VAL A 70 10.06 -0.63 -10.14
CA VAL A 70 8.72 -0.42 -10.68
C VAL A 70 8.50 -1.31 -11.90
N VAL A 71 7.56 -2.24 -11.79
CA VAL A 71 7.27 -3.26 -12.80
C VAL A 71 5.77 -3.34 -13.09
N VAL A 72 5.43 -3.81 -14.29
CA VAL A 72 4.08 -4.26 -14.65
C VAL A 72 4.11 -5.78 -14.75
N GLN A 73 3.17 -6.45 -14.11
CA GLN A 73 3.04 -7.89 -14.17
C GLN A 73 1.58 -8.33 -14.20
N ASN A 74 1.34 -9.59 -14.54
CA ASN A 74 0.02 -10.18 -14.37
C ASN A 74 -0.26 -10.33 -12.86
N ILE A 75 -1.53 -10.20 -12.47
CA ILE A 75 -1.95 -10.42 -11.07
C ILE A 75 -1.55 -11.82 -10.59
N GLU A 76 -1.60 -12.84 -11.45
CA GLU A 76 -1.18 -14.20 -11.09
C GLU A 76 0.29 -14.30 -10.70
N ASP A 77 1.16 -13.57 -11.41
CA ASP A 77 2.60 -13.57 -11.14
C ASP A 77 2.88 -12.75 -9.88
N ALA A 78 2.17 -11.64 -9.70
CA ALA A 78 2.21 -10.87 -8.45
C ALA A 78 1.82 -11.70 -7.22
N LEU A 79 0.77 -12.53 -7.34
CA LEU A 79 0.34 -13.42 -6.25
C LEU A 79 1.39 -14.48 -5.94
N LYS A 80 2.10 -15.02 -6.94
CA LYS A 80 3.19 -15.99 -6.72
C LYS A 80 4.38 -15.33 -6.04
N ASP A 81 4.86 -14.22 -6.59
CA ASP A 81 6.08 -13.54 -6.15
C ASP A 81 5.91 -12.93 -4.75
N LEU A 82 4.74 -12.35 -4.47
CA LEU A 82 4.44 -11.76 -3.17
C LEU A 82 3.99 -12.81 -2.15
N SER A 83 3.47 -13.96 -2.61
CA SER A 83 2.93 -15.03 -1.77
C SER A 83 2.06 -14.50 -0.61
N PRO A 84 1.03 -13.70 -0.90
CA PRO A 84 0.11 -13.21 0.12
C PRO A 84 -0.80 -14.34 0.61
N GLU A 85 -1.40 -14.17 1.77
CA GLU A 85 -2.44 -15.10 2.21
C GLU A 85 -3.79 -14.78 1.57
N TYR A 86 -4.07 -13.49 1.34
CA TYR A 86 -5.20 -13.03 0.54
C TYR A 86 -4.88 -11.67 -0.07
N ALA A 87 -5.65 -11.31 -1.11
CA ALA A 87 -5.59 -10.00 -1.74
C ALA A 87 -7.00 -9.40 -1.83
N GLU A 88 -7.10 -8.08 -1.75
CA GLU A 88 -8.36 -7.35 -1.89
C GLU A 88 -8.25 -6.33 -3.01
N LEU A 89 -9.24 -6.34 -3.90
CA LEU A 89 -9.40 -5.32 -4.92
C LEU A 89 -10.25 -4.18 -4.33
N CYS A 90 -9.75 -2.96 -4.45
CA CYS A 90 -10.38 -1.75 -3.94
C CYS A 90 -10.69 -0.82 -5.12
N HIS A 91 -11.98 -0.57 -5.35
CA HIS A 91 -12.42 0.34 -6.39
C HIS A 91 -12.14 1.79 -5.97
N VAL A 92 -11.48 2.54 -6.84
CA VAL A 92 -11.21 3.96 -6.58
C VAL A 92 -12.33 4.77 -7.22
N GLU A 93 -13.17 5.40 -6.39
CA GLU A 93 -14.30 6.24 -6.81
C GLU A 93 -13.83 7.61 -7.31
N LEU A 94 -13.11 7.63 -8.43
CA LEU A 94 -12.67 8.82 -9.13
C LEU A 94 -13.10 8.76 -10.60
N LYS A 95 -13.15 9.94 -11.23
CA LYS A 95 -13.43 10.03 -12.67
C LYS A 95 -12.43 9.18 -13.46
N SER A 96 -12.92 8.50 -14.50
CA SER A 96 -12.10 7.59 -15.30
C SER A 96 -10.90 8.29 -15.96
N GLU A 97 -10.99 9.58 -16.30
CA GLU A 97 -9.83 10.35 -16.78
C GLU A 97 -8.71 10.45 -15.72
N TRP A 98 -9.03 10.55 -14.44
CA TRP A 98 -8.05 10.68 -13.36
C TRP A 98 -7.38 9.35 -13.08
N LYS A 99 -8.17 8.27 -13.06
CA LYS A 99 -7.64 6.91 -12.95
C LYS A 99 -6.67 6.60 -14.09
N ARG A 100 -7.01 6.98 -15.32
CA ARG A 100 -6.12 6.84 -16.49
C ARG A 100 -4.89 7.73 -16.41
N ALA A 101 -5.01 8.96 -15.92
CA ALA A 101 -3.87 9.84 -15.71
C ALA A 101 -2.91 9.29 -14.65
N ALA A 102 -3.43 8.71 -13.56
CA ALA A 102 -2.63 8.07 -12.51
C ALA A 102 -1.86 6.88 -13.07
N VAL A 103 -2.54 6.01 -13.81
CA VAL A 103 -1.92 4.88 -14.49
C VAL A 103 -0.87 5.34 -15.51
N SER A 104 -1.16 6.39 -16.30
CA SER A 104 -0.20 6.97 -17.25
C SER A 104 1.05 7.51 -16.55
N TRP A 105 0.89 8.20 -15.41
CA TRP A 105 2.02 8.64 -14.61
C TRP A 105 2.80 7.46 -14.05
N ALA A 106 2.13 6.44 -13.50
CA ALA A 106 2.79 5.25 -12.95
C ALA A 106 3.62 4.52 -14.00
N LEU A 107 3.06 4.35 -15.21
CA LEU A 107 3.73 3.68 -16.33
C LEU A 107 5.01 4.41 -16.77
N LYS A 108 5.08 5.74 -16.65
CA LYS A 108 6.31 6.51 -16.92
C LYS A 108 7.43 6.19 -15.92
N GLN A 109 7.11 5.57 -14.78
CA GLN A 109 8.08 5.22 -13.75
C GLN A 109 8.66 3.82 -13.91
N LEU A 110 8.20 3.05 -14.91
CA LEU A 110 8.74 1.73 -15.23
C LEU A 110 10.28 1.76 -15.32
N GLY A 111 10.93 0.81 -14.63
CA GLY A 111 12.38 0.73 -14.54
C GLY A 111 13.03 1.63 -13.49
N SER A 112 12.27 2.47 -12.78
CA SER A 112 12.75 3.11 -11.55
C SER A 112 13.05 2.06 -10.48
N GLY A 113 14.03 2.30 -9.62
CA GLY A 113 14.44 1.35 -8.58
C GLY A 113 13.43 1.19 -7.44
N TYR A 114 13.72 0.28 -6.51
CA TYR A 114 12.99 0.20 -5.23
C TYR A 114 13.56 1.20 -4.23
N ASN A 115 12.69 1.95 -3.57
CA ASN A 115 13.09 2.92 -2.53
C ASN A 115 13.29 2.17 -1.21
N ASP A 116 14.48 1.59 -1.07
CA ASP A 116 14.98 0.88 0.11
C ASP A 116 15.16 1.80 1.33
N LEU A 117 15.34 3.10 1.12
CA LEU A 117 15.44 4.11 2.18
C LEU A 117 14.07 4.55 2.73
N PHE A 118 12.97 4.16 2.08
CA PHE A 118 11.64 4.73 2.31
C PHE A 118 11.63 6.27 2.28
N SER A 119 12.54 6.88 1.51
CA SER A 119 12.76 8.33 1.49
C SER A 119 11.56 9.07 0.88
N PRO A 120 11.13 10.22 1.46
CA PRO A 120 10.08 11.06 0.87
C PRO A 120 10.45 11.58 -0.54
N ASP A 121 11.75 11.69 -0.83
CA ASP A 121 12.29 12.28 -2.06
C ASP A 121 12.27 11.33 -3.26
N CYS A 122 11.71 10.12 -3.09
CA CYS A 122 11.59 9.11 -4.15
C CYS A 122 12.95 8.70 -4.74
N ILE A 123 13.92 8.45 -3.85
CA ILE A 123 15.27 7.99 -4.17
C ILE A 123 15.63 6.75 -3.36
N ASN A 124 16.50 5.91 -3.89
CA ASN A 124 17.08 4.77 -3.17
C ASN A 124 18.47 5.11 -2.61
N SER A 125 19.11 4.14 -1.94
CA SER A 125 20.46 4.23 -1.38
C SER A 125 21.55 4.58 -2.41
N GLU A 126 21.31 4.34 -3.70
CA GLU A 126 22.21 4.73 -4.79
C GLU A 126 21.97 6.17 -5.31
N GLY A 127 21.04 6.91 -4.68
CA GLY A 127 20.64 8.25 -5.12
C GLY A 127 19.85 8.25 -6.44
N LYS A 128 19.36 7.09 -6.89
CA LYS A 128 18.57 6.95 -8.11
C LYS A 128 17.09 7.04 -7.80
N ARG A 129 16.33 7.48 -8.80
CA ARG A 129 14.89 7.59 -8.71
C ARG A 129 14.26 6.22 -8.42
N ALA A 130 13.46 6.16 -7.37
CA ALA A 130 12.96 4.92 -6.83
C ALA A 130 11.65 5.10 -6.04
N PHE A 131 10.88 4.03 -5.92
CA PHE A 131 9.63 4.03 -5.16
C PHE A 131 9.48 2.78 -4.32
N TYR A 132 8.80 2.90 -3.19
CA TYR A 132 8.17 1.76 -2.53
C TYR A 132 6.68 1.70 -2.93
N CYS A 133 6.04 0.56 -2.71
CA CYS A 133 4.77 0.20 -3.36
C CYS A 133 3.64 1.24 -3.15
N CYS A 134 3.41 1.65 -1.91
CA CYS A 134 2.39 2.66 -1.59
C CYS A 134 2.80 4.08 -1.97
N GLN A 135 4.10 4.43 -1.97
CA GLN A 135 4.57 5.72 -2.46
C GLN A 135 4.28 5.90 -3.94
N LEU A 136 4.51 4.85 -4.75
CA LEU A 136 4.17 4.83 -6.16
C LEU A 136 2.67 5.09 -6.35
N ALA A 137 1.82 4.38 -5.60
CA ALA A 137 0.37 4.57 -5.65
C ALA A 137 -0.03 6.01 -5.31
N VAL A 138 0.38 6.52 -4.14
CA VAL A 138 0.02 7.88 -3.68
C VAL A 138 0.49 8.95 -4.67
N LYS A 139 1.75 8.90 -5.10
CA LYS A 139 2.31 9.85 -6.08
C LYS A 139 1.58 9.77 -7.42
N SER A 140 1.20 8.56 -7.85
CA SER A 140 0.49 8.38 -9.11
C SER A 140 -0.79 9.18 -9.16
N TYR A 141 -1.58 9.24 -8.09
CA TYR A 141 -2.82 10.04 -8.06
C TYR A 141 -2.56 11.53 -7.78
N ALA A 142 -1.58 11.85 -6.94
CA ALA A 142 -1.26 13.24 -6.57
C ALA A 142 -0.75 14.08 -7.76
N GLU A 143 -0.10 13.45 -8.74
CA GLU A 143 0.55 14.10 -9.88
C GLU A 143 -0.33 14.17 -11.15
N THR A 144 -1.63 13.85 -11.06
CA THR A 144 -2.49 13.61 -12.24
C THR A 144 -3.08 14.83 -12.95
N ASN A 145 -3.04 16.04 -12.39
CA ASN A 145 -3.59 17.23 -13.06
C ASN A 145 -3.14 18.53 -12.37
N ASP A 146 -2.81 19.58 -13.12
CA ASP A 146 -2.54 20.93 -12.59
C ASP A 146 -3.69 21.54 -11.77
N GLN A 147 -4.95 21.20 -12.09
CA GLN A 147 -6.13 21.66 -11.34
C GLN A 147 -6.24 21.01 -9.95
N ASN A 148 -5.56 19.89 -9.72
CA ASN A 148 -5.65 19.07 -8.50
C ASN A 148 -4.27 18.63 -7.98
N LYS A 149 -3.18 19.30 -8.40
CA LYS A 149 -1.83 19.04 -7.88
C LYS A 149 -1.86 19.21 -6.36
N GLY A 150 -1.72 18.10 -5.63
CA GLY A 150 -1.80 18.06 -4.17
C GLY A 150 -3.11 17.52 -3.57
N LEU A 151 -4.14 17.23 -4.38
CA LEU A 151 -5.37 16.55 -3.94
C LEU A 151 -5.23 15.04 -4.17
N SER A 152 -4.42 14.41 -3.33
CA SER A 152 -4.33 12.95 -3.24
C SER A 152 -5.61 12.38 -2.61
N PRO A 153 -6.20 11.28 -3.13
CA PRO A 153 -7.30 10.59 -2.45
C PRO A 153 -6.83 9.90 -1.15
N PHE A 154 -5.52 9.78 -0.95
CA PHE A 154 -4.92 9.22 0.24
C PHE A 154 -4.65 10.30 1.29
N PRO A 155 -4.93 10.04 2.58
CA PRO A 155 -4.62 10.93 3.68
C PRO A 155 -3.12 11.13 3.78
N LYS A 156 -2.72 12.24 4.39
CA LYS A 156 -1.33 12.44 4.80
C LYS A 156 -0.96 11.35 5.80
N HIS A 157 0.26 10.83 5.65
CA HIS A 157 0.80 9.82 6.54
C HIS A 157 2.25 10.16 6.87
N GLU A 158 2.62 9.95 8.12
CA GLU A 158 3.99 10.02 8.59
C GLU A 158 4.50 8.59 8.78
N LEU A 159 5.71 8.31 8.29
CA LEU A 159 6.29 6.99 8.38
C LEU A 159 6.47 6.59 9.84
N ASN A 160 5.96 5.41 10.18
CA ASN A 160 6.08 4.82 11.50
C ASN A 160 6.88 3.53 11.45
N PHE A 161 7.92 3.46 12.26
CA PHE A 161 8.82 2.32 12.46
C PHE A 161 8.80 1.86 13.93
N LEU A 162 7.94 2.47 14.76
CA LEU A 162 7.74 2.15 16.16
C LEU A 162 6.72 1.03 16.33
N ASP A 163 6.96 0.16 17.31
CA ASP A 163 6.01 -0.84 17.77
C ASP A 163 4.88 -0.22 18.62
N SER A 164 4.00 -1.06 19.17
CA SER A 164 2.85 -0.61 19.96
C SER A 164 3.23 -0.01 21.32
N LYS A 165 4.50 -0.14 21.73
CA LYS A 165 5.05 0.48 22.93
C LYS A 165 5.76 1.80 22.61
N GLY A 166 5.83 2.19 21.34
CA GLY A 166 6.58 3.37 20.90
C GLY A 166 8.08 3.13 20.76
N GLU A 167 8.53 1.88 20.75
CA GLU A 167 9.94 1.51 20.60
C GLU A 167 10.26 1.16 19.14
N LEU A 168 11.42 1.57 18.64
CA LEU A 168 11.83 1.22 17.28
C LEU A 168 12.02 -0.29 17.16
N LEU A 169 11.40 -0.92 16.16
CA LEU A 169 11.58 -2.36 15.95
C LEU A 169 13.05 -2.67 15.64
N GLN A 170 13.59 -3.69 16.30
CA GLN A 170 14.99 -4.11 16.13
C GLN A 170 15.33 -4.43 14.66
N PHE A 171 14.37 -4.96 13.90
CA PHE A 171 14.51 -5.17 12.47
C PHE A 171 14.93 -3.89 11.73
N TRP A 172 14.27 -2.76 12.00
CA TRP A 172 14.57 -1.50 11.31
C TRP A 172 15.93 -0.95 11.72
N LEU A 173 16.32 -1.09 12.99
CA LEU A 173 17.67 -0.74 13.42
C LEU A 173 18.73 -1.52 12.63
N ASP A 174 18.57 -2.82 12.52
CA ASP A 174 19.55 -3.67 11.83
C ASP A 174 19.55 -3.45 10.32
N TYR A 175 18.37 -3.21 9.75
CA TYR A 175 18.21 -2.84 8.35
C TYR A 175 18.95 -1.54 8.01
N TYR A 176 18.71 -0.45 8.76
CA TYR A 176 19.34 0.84 8.48
C TYR A 176 20.83 0.88 8.83
N ARG A 177 21.29 0.11 9.83
CA ARG A 177 22.73 -0.05 10.10
C ARG A 177 23.48 -0.66 8.91
N LYS A 178 22.85 -1.60 8.20
CA LYS A 178 23.43 -2.21 7.00
C LYS A 178 23.33 -1.27 5.80
N LEU A 179 22.17 -0.63 5.63
CA LEU A 179 21.84 0.17 4.46
C LEU A 179 22.56 1.52 4.42
N SER A 180 22.63 2.19 5.56
CA SER A 180 23.27 3.50 5.71
C SER A 180 24.07 3.53 7.01
N PRO A 181 25.29 2.95 7.01
CA PRO A 181 26.12 2.90 8.22
C PRO A 181 26.42 4.29 8.81
N GLN A 182 26.37 5.35 7.98
CA GLN A 182 26.60 6.73 8.39
C GLN A 182 25.36 7.40 9.00
N ASN A 183 24.16 6.91 8.67
CA ASN A 183 22.91 7.38 9.26
C ASN A 183 21.96 6.18 9.49
N PRO A 184 22.17 5.41 10.58
CA PRO A 184 21.48 4.14 10.81
C PRO A 184 20.05 4.31 11.36
N HIS A 185 19.46 5.49 11.16
CA HIS A 185 18.12 5.80 11.65
C HIS A 185 17.11 5.75 10.51
N PRO A 186 15.99 5.01 10.66
CA PRO A 186 14.89 5.10 9.73
C PRO A 186 14.29 6.51 9.72
N PRO A 187 13.63 6.94 8.63
CA PRO A 187 12.97 8.23 8.49
C PRO A 187 11.67 8.30 9.32
N GLN A 188 11.73 8.01 10.61
CA GLN A 188 10.60 8.09 11.55
C GLN A 188 10.00 9.50 11.57
N GLY A 189 8.67 9.58 11.46
CA GLY A 189 7.92 10.85 11.48
C GLY A 189 8.06 11.68 10.20
N GLN A 190 8.83 11.23 9.21
CA GLN A 190 8.92 11.92 7.92
C GLN A 190 7.65 11.66 7.08
N PRO A 191 7.29 12.55 6.15
CA PRO A 191 6.19 12.31 5.23
C PRO A 191 6.37 11.01 4.44
N GLY A 192 5.31 10.23 4.32
CA GLY A 192 5.35 8.99 3.55
C GLY A 192 3.96 8.40 3.31
N SER A 193 3.92 7.08 3.15
CA SER A 193 2.69 6.32 2.96
C SER A 193 2.86 4.90 3.48
N HIS A 194 1.77 4.24 3.81
CA HIS A 194 1.76 2.86 4.28
C HIS A 194 0.58 2.10 3.65
N PRO A 195 0.74 0.83 3.22
CA PRO A 195 -0.34 0.11 2.55
C PRO A 195 -1.62 0.04 3.38
N SER A 196 -1.53 -0.28 4.68
CA SER A 196 -2.69 -0.33 5.59
C SER A 196 -3.37 1.02 5.85
N THR A 197 -2.67 2.15 5.71
CA THR A 197 -3.33 3.48 5.82
C THR A 197 -4.04 3.83 4.51
N ASN A 198 -3.49 3.38 3.37
CA ASN A 198 -4.09 3.59 2.07
C ASN A 198 -5.38 2.78 1.86
N THR A 199 -5.49 1.58 2.44
CA THR A 199 -6.74 0.79 2.41
C THR A 199 -7.89 1.56 3.06
N ILE A 200 -7.61 2.18 4.21
CA ILE A 200 -8.58 2.98 4.97
C ILE A 200 -8.98 4.25 4.22
N ALA A 201 -8.03 4.92 3.57
CA ALA A 201 -8.31 6.10 2.77
C ALA A 201 -9.43 5.88 1.75
N VAL A 202 -9.31 4.77 1.01
CA VAL A 202 -10.28 4.42 -0.03
C VAL A 202 -11.58 3.91 0.60
N GLU A 203 -11.52 3.21 1.74
CA GLU A 203 -12.71 2.79 2.49
C GLU A 203 -13.49 3.97 3.12
N TYR A 204 -12.83 5.06 3.52
CA TYR A 204 -13.49 6.26 4.06
C TYR A 204 -14.09 7.15 2.96
N GLN A 205 -13.51 7.18 1.75
CA GLN A 205 -14.18 7.78 0.59
C GLN A 205 -15.49 7.05 0.21
N ILE A 206 -15.65 5.79 0.63
CA ILE A 206 -16.85 4.96 0.41
C ILE A 206 -17.98 5.27 1.42
N ARG A 207 -17.71 5.95 2.54
CA ARG A 207 -18.74 6.19 3.58
C ARG A 207 -19.61 7.44 3.39
N ASP A 208 -19.30 8.32 2.45
CA ASP A 208 -20.07 9.57 2.24
C ASP A 208 -21.06 9.51 1.06
N LEU A 209 -21.31 8.33 0.49
CA LEU A 209 -22.30 8.12 -0.59
C LEU A 209 -23.08 6.81 -0.41
N SER A 210 -23.30 6.37 0.83
CA SER A 210 -23.86 5.04 1.15
C SER A 210 -25.34 4.86 0.77
N SER A 211 -25.59 4.58 -0.49
CA SER A 211 -26.66 3.67 -0.90
C SER A 211 -26.13 2.86 -2.07
N ASP A 212 -25.91 1.57 -1.81
CA ASP A 212 -25.58 0.51 -2.78
C ASP A 212 -24.11 0.35 -3.21
N MET A 213 -23.33 -0.46 -2.46
CA MET A 213 -22.83 -1.74 -3.00
C MET A 213 -21.96 -2.53 -2.02
N ARG A 214 -22.04 -3.86 -2.18
CA ARG A 214 -21.39 -4.89 -1.36
C ARG A 214 -20.09 -5.36 -2.03
N ILE A 215 -18.99 -5.30 -1.29
CA ILE A 215 -17.66 -5.81 -1.67
C ILE A 215 -17.70 -7.34 -1.71
N ILE A 216 -17.18 -7.95 -2.78
CA ILE A 216 -17.10 -9.42 -2.92
C ILE A 216 -16.05 -9.97 -1.95
N ARG A 217 -16.54 -10.45 -0.81
CA ARG A 217 -15.98 -11.58 -0.07
C ARG A 217 -16.54 -12.88 -0.67
N THR A 218 -15.71 -13.71 -1.29
CA THR A 218 -16.00 -15.15 -1.42
C THR A 218 -15.32 -15.90 -0.27
N GLY A 219 -15.85 -15.75 0.96
CA GLY A 219 -15.36 -16.52 2.10
C GLY A 219 -15.67 -15.94 3.49
N ARG A 220 -16.80 -16.38 4.06
CA ARG A 220 -17.26 -16.31 5.47
C ARG A 220 -17.45 -14.95 6.18
N LYS A 221 -18.76 -14.75 6.49
CA LYS A 221 -19.45 -14.13 7.64
C LYS A 221 -18.85 -12.88 8.31
N SER A 222 -19.66 -11.83 8.25
CA SER A 222 -19.59 -10.57 8.98
C SER A 222 -19.16 -10.75 10.44
N ARG A 223 -18.19 -9.94 10.88
CA ARG A 223 -18.03 -9.60 12.30
C ARG A 223 -18.83 -8.33 12.54
N LYS A 224 -19.66 -8.34 13.58
CA LYS A 224 -20.38 -7.17 14.10
C LYS A 224 -19.35 -6.11 14.51
N LEU A 225 -19.53 -4.89 14.02
CA LEU A 225 -18.90 -3.70 14.57
C LEU A 225 -19.48 -3.44 15.96
N TRP A 226 -18.60 -3.29 16.96
CA TRP A 226 -18.96 -2.87 18.32
C TRP A 226 -19.12 -1.33 18.30
N PRO A 227 -20.13 -0.76 18.98
CA PRO A 227 -20.36 0.68 18.94
C PRO A 227 -19.31 1.43 19.77
N TYR A 228 -18.81 2.52 19.21
CA TYR A 228 -18.04 3.54 19.90
C TYR A 228 -19.01 4.38 20.74
N THR A 229 -18.79 4.42 22.06
CA THR A 229 -19.53 5.30 22.97
C THR A 229 -18.83 6.66 23.01
N GLU A 230 -19.53 7.72 22.59
CA GLU A 230 -19.15 9.09 22.92
C GLU A 230 -19.24 9.26 24.44
N SER A 231 -18.11 9.46 25.10
CA SER A 231 -18.08 10.06 26.43
C SER A 231 -18.24 11.56 26.25
N ALA A 232 -19.43 12.05 26.60
CA ALA A 232 -19.64 13.44 26.93
C ALA A 232 -18.83 13.76 28.19
N ASP A 233 -17.90 14.71 28.09
CA ASP A 233 -17.38 15.43 29.25
C ASP A 233 -17.74 16.91 29.09
N THR A 234 -18.66 17.29 29.97
CA THR A 234 -18.99 18.64 30.42
C THR A 234 -17.77 19.43 30.86
N VAL A 235 -17.71 20.71 30.46
CA VAL A 235 -17.59 21.87 31.37
C VAL A 235 -18.51 22.96 30.87
#